data_AF-F5W0K2-F1
#
_entry.id   AF-F5W0K2-F1
#
_cell.length_a   1.000
_cell.length_b   1.000
_cell.length_c   1.000
_cell.angle_alpha   90.00
_cell.angle_beta   90.00
_cell.angle_gamma   90.00
#
_symmetry.space_group_name_H-M   'P 1'
#
loop_
_entity.id
_entity.type
_entity.pdbx_description
1 polymer ?
#
loop_
_entity_poly.entity_id
_entity_poly.type
_entity_poly.pdbx_seq_one_letter_code
_entity_poly.pdbx_strand_id
1 'polypeptide(L)'
;MIDILYPIFIIHFISKQKKTGFQVSKFTTFTAYSFLIISLIRIAFGSLGLFLFSIPIFGFLYFAVIGEILFHISTIYGIILLFLSLTCFLDSQKSNRDIQITENSPFIFHVLMLIFHALLIYTTLVPIFSIQ
;
A
#
# COMPACT_ATOMS: atom_id res chain seq x y z
N MET A 1 -7.87 -8.81 5.02
CA MET A 1 -6.80 -9.15 6.00
C MET A 1 -5.48 -8.47 5.64
N ILE A 2 -4.98 -8.64 4.42
CA ILE A 2 -3.71 -8.04 3.99
C ILE A 2 -3.71 -6.50 4.06
N ASP A 3 -4.82 -5.86 3.71
CA ASP A 3 -5.01 -4.40 3.77
C ASP A 3 -5.03 -3.81 5.19
N ILE A 4 -4.99 -4.65 6.23
CA ILE A 4 -4.84 -4.20 7.63
C ILE A 4 -3.45 -4.55 8.13
N LEU A 5 -3.07 -5.83 8.00
CA LEU A 5 -1.80 -6.33 8.53
C LEU A 5 -0.58 -5.70 7.85
N TYR A 6 -0.62 -5.55 6.53
CA TYR A 6 0.55 -5.09 5.79
C TYR A 6 0.89 -3.61 6.07
N PRO A 7 -0.07 -2.65 6.05
CA PRO A 7 0.22 -1.28 6.48
C PRO A 7 0.76 -1.18 7.90
N ILE A 8 0.21 -1.94 8.85
CA ILE A 8 0.70 -1.98 10.24
C ILE A 8 2.13 -2.51 10.30
N PHE A 9 2.41 -3.60 9.58
CA PHE A 9 3.75 -4.16 9.48
C PHE A 9 4.75 -3.14 8.92
N ILE A 10 4.40 -2.42 7.85
CA ILE A 10 5.25 -1.39 7.24
C ILE A 10 5.56 -0.28 8.26
N ILE A 11 4.54 0.24 8.96
CA ILE A 11 4.74 1.29 9.97
C ILE A 11 5.64 0.79 11.10
N HIS A 12 5.42 -0.45 11.57
CA HIS A 12 6.27 -1.06 12.59
C HIS A 12 7.72 -1.23 12.12
N PHE A 13 7.91 -1.72 10.89
CA PHE A 13 9.21 -1.92 10.27
C PHE A 13 9.99 -0.60 10.16
N ILE A 14 9.35 0.45 9.64
CA ILE A 14 9.93 1.79 9.53
C ILE A 14 10.26 2.37 10.92
N SER A 15 9.37 2.18 11.90
CA SER A 15 9.61 2.62 13.28
C SER A 15 10.81 1.91 13.90
N LYS A 16 10.95 0.60 13.67
CA LYS A 16 12.10 -0.18 14.14
C LYS A 16 13.39 0.29 13.49
N GLN A 17 13.41 0.57 12.19
CA GLN A 17 14.59 1.11 11.51
C GLN A 17 15.04 2.46 12.09
N LYS A 18 14.10 3.38 12.37
CA LYS A 18 14.44 4.66 13.02
C LYS A 18 15.14 4.46 14.38
N LYS A 19 14.74 3.44 15.14
CA LYS A 19 15.37 3.13 16.45
C LYS A 19 16.79 2.57 16.31
N THR A 20 17.14 1.96 15.19
CA THR A 20 18.49 1.42 14.93
C THR A 20 19.43 2.45 14.29
N GLY A 21 19.05 3.74 14.25
CA GLY A 21 19.86 4.81 13.67
C GLY A 21 19.73 4.97 12.16
N PHE A 22 18.85 4.19 11.50
CA PHE A 22 18.59 4.32 10.07
C PHE A 22 17.82 5.62 9.79
N GLN A 23 18.27 6.38 8.79
CA GLN A 23 17.62 7.63 8.40
C GLN A 23 16.39 7.38 7.53
N VAL A 24 15.21 7.45 8.13
CA VAL A 24 13.93 7.44 7.39
C VAL A 24 13.45 8.87 7.17
N SER A 25 13.16 9.22 5.93
CA SER A 25 12.63 10.54 5.58
C SER A 25 11.21 10.77 6.12
N LYS A 26 10.87 12.06 6.28
CA LYS A 26 9.48 12.46 6.61
C LYS A 26 8.52 12.03 5.50
N PHE A 27 8.96 12.03 4.25
CA PHE A 27 8.15 11.63 3.11
C PHE A 27 7.83 10.13 3.15
N THR A 28 8.81 9.24 3.41
CA THR A 28 8.56 7.80 3.61
C THR A 28 7.58 7.54 4.74
N THR A 29 7.73 8.28 5.86
CA THR A 29 6.80 8.18 7.00
C THR A 29 5.39 8.59 6.59
N PHE A 30 5.25 9.73 5.90
CA PHE A 30 3.97 10.19 5.36
C PHE A 30 3.33 9.15 4.43
N THR A 31 4.08 8.63 3.46
CA THR A 31 3.60 7.62 2.51
C THR A 31 3.12 6.35 3.22
N ALA A 32 3.82 5.89 4.26
CA ALA A 32 3.40 4.72 5.05
C ALA A 32 2.08 4.95 5.81
N TYR A 33 1.86 6.14 6.36
CA TYR A 33 0.58 6.48 7.01
C TYR A 33 -0.54 6.69 5.97
N SER A 34 -0.25 7.34 4.84
CA SER A 34 -1.20 7.44 3.73
C SER A 34 -1.60 6.05 3.22
N PHE A 35 -0.66 5.11 3.20
CA PHE A 35 -0.92 3.72 2.84
C PHE A 35 -1.91 3.04 3.80
N LEU A 36 -1.75 3.24 5.11
CA LEU A 36 -2.73 2.76 6.09
C LEU A 36 -4.12 3.38 5.85
N ILE A 37 -4.19 4.69 5.67
CA ILE A 37 -5.46 5.40 5.49
C ILE A 37 -6.18 4.93 4.22
N ILE A 38 -5.50 4.86 3.08
CA ILE A 38 -6.14 4.40 1.83
C ILE A 38 -6.59 2.95 1.93
N SER A 39 -5.85 2.10 2.67
CA SER A 39 -6.23 0.71 2.90
C SER A 39 -7.52 0.61 3.72
N LEU A 40 -7.67 1.43 4.76
CA LEU A 40 -8.90 1.51 5.55
C LEU A 40 -10.08 2.03 4.72
N ILE A 41 -9.87 3.06 3.90
CA ILE A 41 -10.89 3.57 2.98
C ILE A 41 -11.34 2.46 2.01
N ARG A 42 -10.40 1.72 1.42
CA ARG A 42 -10.71 0.61 0.51
C ARG A 42 -11.54 -0.49 1.19
N ILE A 43 -11.19 -0.86 2.43
CA ILE A 43 -11.98 -1.83 3.21
C ILE A 43 -13.39 -1.31 3.48
N ALA A 44 -13.53 -0.04 3.87
CA ALA A 44 -14.82 0.58 4.14
C ALA A 44 -15.73 0.56 2.91
N PHE A 45 -15.22 0.96 1.74
CA PHE A 45 -15.97 0.93 0.48
C PHE A 45 -16.24 -0.49 -0.02
N GLY A 46 -15.30 -1.42 0.16
CA GLY A 46 -15.51 -2.83 -0.18
C GLY A 46 -16.63 -3.46 0.66
N SER A 47 -16.64 -3.17 1.97
CA SER A 47 -17.70 -3.60 2.90
C SER A 47 -19.05 -2.97 2.55
N LEU A 48 -19.05 -1.67 2.24
CA LEU A 48 -20.24 -0.95 1.81
C LEU A 48 -20.82 -1.52 0.50
N GLY A 49 -19.97 -1.90 -0.45
CA GLY A 49 -20.37 -2.60 -1.67
C GLY A 49 -21.06 -3.93 -1.39
N LEU A 50 -20.49 -4.75 -0.50
CA LEU A 50 -21.11 -6.03 -0.09
C LEU A 50 -22.46 -5.83 0.62
N PHE A 51 -22.53 -4.83 1.50
CA PHE A 51 -23.76 -4.48 2.21
C PHE A 51 -24.87 -4.06 1.24
N LEU A 52 -24.56 -3.18 0.29
CA LEU A 52 -25.53 -2.71 -0.70
C LEU A 52 -25.93 -3.80 -1.69
N PHE A 53 -25.00 -4.68 -2.09
CA PHE A 53 -25.31 -5.84 -2.92
C PHE A 53 -26.30 -6.81 -2.26
N SER A 54 -26.30 -6.87 -0.93
CA SER A 54 -27.27 -7.68 -0.16
C SER A 54 -28.70 -7.15 -0.22
N ILE A 55 -28.91 -5.93 -0.74
CA ILE A 55 -30.23 -5.32 -0.88
C ILE A 55 -30.61 -5.29 -2.38
N PRO A 56 -31.54 -6.12 -2.86
CA PRO A 56 -31.74 -6.37 -4.30
C PRO A 56 -31.89 -5.13 -5.19
N ILE A 57 -32.64 -4.12 -4.75
CA ILE A 57 -32.90 -2.90 -5.53
C ILE A 57 -31.69 -1.96 -5.50
N PHE A 58 -31.06 -1.79 -4.33
CA PHE A 58 -29.93 -0.87 -4.17
C PHE A 58 -28.64 -1.46 -4.77
N GLY A 59 -28.45 -2.77 -4.65
CA GLY A 59 -27.31 -3.48 -5.24
C GLY A 59 -27.21 -3.21 -6.73
N PHE A 60 -28.32 -3.31 -7.47
CA PHE A 60 -28.34 -3.05 -8.92
C PHE A 60 -28.11 -1.56 -9.25
N LEU A 61 -28.78 -0.63 -8.56
CA LEU A 61 -28.68 0.80 -8.87
C LEU A 61 -27.28 1.38 -8.63
N TYR A 62 -26.62 0.94 -7.56
CA TYR A 62 -25.36 1.57 -7.11
C TYR A 62 -24.11 0.77 -7.49
N PHE A 63 -24.25 -0.42 -8.10
CA PHE A 63 -23.12 -1.29 -8.46
C PHE A 63 -22.06 -0.57 -9.29
N ALA A 64 -22.47 0.10 -10.37
CA ALA A 64 -21.56 0.79 -11.27
C ALA A 64 -20.79 1.92 -10.58
N VAL A 65 -21.49 2.75 -9.80
CA VAL A 65 -20.90 3.89 -9.08
C VAL A 65 -19.91 3.41 -8.02
N ILE A 66 -20.27 2.38 -7.24
CA ILE A 66 -19.38 1.81 -6.23
C ILE A 66 -18.15 1.16 -6.86
N GLY A 67 -18.34 0.47 -7.99
CA GLY A 67 -17.25 -0.12 -8.77
C GLY A 67 -16.25 0.93 -9.26
N GLU A 68 -16.73 2.05 -9.79
CA GLU A 68 -15.89 3.18 -10.24
C GLU A 68 -15.14 3.84 -9.07
N ILE A 69 -15.80 4.04 -7.93
CA ILE A 69 -15.15 4.55 -6.72
C ILE A 69 -14.05 3.59 -6.23
N LEU A 70 -14.34 2.29 -6.19
CA LEU A 70 -13.37 1.26 -5.82
C LEU A 70 -12.19 1.20 -6.79
N PHE A 71 -12.42 1.45 -8.09
CA PHE A 71 -11.37 1.57 -9.09
C PHE A 71 -10.42 2.75 -8.80
N HIS A 72 -10.95 3.93 -8.51
CA HIS A 72 -10.13 5.08 -8.16
C HIS A 72 -9.35 4.88 -6.86
N ILE A 73 -9.99 4.35 -5.82
CA ILE A 73 -9.32 4.03 -4.55
C ILE A 73 -8.19 3.02 -4.78
N SER A 74 -8.43 1.99 -5.59
CA SER A 74 -7.46 0.95 -5.94
C SER A 74 -6.27 1.51 -6.72
N THR A 75 -6.52 2.47 -7.61
CA THR A 75 -5.46 3.17 -8.35
C THR A 75 -4.59 4.01 -7.41
N ILE A 76 -5.21 4.79 -6.52
CA ILE A 76 -4.50 5.59 -5.50
C ILE A 76 -3.68 4.69 -4.57
N TYR A 77 -4.26 3.57 -4.14
CA TYR A 77 -3.58 2.54 -3.35
C TYR A 77 -2.31 2.06 -4.04
N GLY A 78 -2.39 1.74 -5.33
CA GLY A 78 -1.23 1.29 -6.10
C GLY A 78 -0.15 2.35 -6.27
N ILE A 79 -0.54 3.60 -6.53
CA ILE A 79 0.39 4.73 -6.62
C ILE A 79 1.15 4.90 -5.29
N ILE A 80 0.44 4.83 -4.16
CA ILE A 80 1.04 4.94 -2.83
C ILE A 80 2.05 3.80 -2.59
N LEU A 81 1.73 2.56 -3.00
CA LEU A 81 2.65 1.44 -2.89
C LEU A 81 3.95 1.64 -3.69
N LEU A 82 3.85 2.18 -4.90
CA LEU A 82 5.03 2.50 -5.72
C LEU A 82 5.89 3.57 -5.06
N PHE A 83 5.28 4.65 -4.54
CA PHE A 83 6.00 5.67 -3.78
C PHE A 83 6.63 5.11 -2.52
N LEU A 84 5.94 4.22 -1.80
CA LEU A 84 6.49 3.60 -0.60
C LEU A 84 7.72 2.76 -0.93
N SER A 85 7.67 1.97 -2.01
CA SER A 85 8.81 1.18 -2.48
C SER A 85 10.01 2.06 -2.86
N LEU A 86 9.75 3.13 -3.62
CA LEU A 86 10.77 4.07 -4.05
C LEU A 86 11.42 4.79 -2.87
N THR A 87 10.61 5.26 -1.93
CA THR A 87 11.09 6.08 -0.80
C THR A 87 11.86 5.23 0.21
N CYS A 88 11.43 4.00 0.49
CA CYS A 88 12.20 3.03 1.28
C CYS A 88 13.56 2.72 0.62
N PHE A 89 13.61 2.59 -0.70
CA PHE A 89 14.87 2.37 -1.43
C PHE A 89 15.81 3.58 -1.30
N LEU A 90 15.31 4.79 -1.53
CA LEU A 90 16.10 6.02 -1.43
C LEU A 90 16.64 6.25 -0.02
N ASP A 91 15.81 6.06 1.01
CA ASP A 91 16.23 6.17 2.41
C ASP A 91 17.33 5.14 2.73
N SER A 92 17.24 3.93 2.18
CA SER A 92 18.28 2.90 2.34
C SER A 92 19.59 3.27 1.68
N GLN A 93 19.56 3.85 0.48
CA GLN A 93 20.78 4.31 -0.19
C GLN A 93 21.45 5.45 0.57
N LYS A 94 20.64 6.37 1.12
CA LYS A 94 21.15 7.48 1.92
C LYS A 94 21.75 6.99 3.24
N SER A 95 21.03 6.14 3.96
CA SER A 95 21.50 5.62 5.25
C SER A 95 22.74 4.75 5.10
N ASN A 96 22.87 3.94 4.05
CA ASN A 96 24.07 3.13 3.79
C ASN A 96 25.33 3.97 3.45
N ARG A 97 25.16 5.21 2.97
CA ARG A 97 26.29 6.12 2.73
C ARG A 97 26.77 6.81 4.00
N ASP A 98 25.83 7.19 4.87
CA ASP A 98 26.11 7.91 6.12
C ASP A 98 26.64 6.97 7.21
N ILE A 99 26.31 5.69 7.11
CA ILE A 99 26.64 4.66 8.07
C ILE A 99 27.59 3.68 7.36
N GLN A 100 28.90 3.74 7.66
CA GLN A 100 29.88 2.72 7.22
C GLN A 100 29.63 1.36 7.92
N ILE A 101 28.42 0.82 7.88
CA ILE A 101 28.07 -0.46 8.52
C ILE A 101 27.86 -1.54 7.46
N THR A 102 28.58 -2.64 7.68
CA THR A 102 28.65 -3.92 6.99
C THR A 102 27.31 -4.68 6.88
N GLU A 103 26.19 -4.15 7.39
CA GLU A 103 24.85 -4.74 7.27
C GLU A 103 23.97 -3.91 6.35
N ASN A 104 24.30 -3.93 5.06
CA ASN A 104 23.41 -3.40 4.04
C ASN A 104 22.09 -4.19 4.07
N SER A 105 20.95 -3.50 4.16
CA SER A 105 19.70 -4.06 3.60
C SER A 105 20.02 -4.45 2.15
N PRO A 106 20.04 -5.74 1.80
CA PRO A 106 20.52 -6.15 0.49
C PRO A 106 19.60 -5.54 -0.56
N PHE A 107 20.15 -5.06 -1.67
CA PHE A 107 19.39 -4.55 -2.81
C PHE A 107 18.20 -5.46 -3.18
N ILE A 108 18.41 -6.78 -3.05
CA ILE A 108 17.42 -7.85 -3.23
C ILE A 108 16.16 -7.64 -2.37
N PHE A 109 16.28 -7.13 -1.14
CA PHE A 109 15.13 -6.84 -0.28
C PHE A 109 14.21 -5.77 -0.88
N HIS A 110 14.78 -4.71 -1.45
CA HIS A 110 13.99 -3.64 -2.10
C HIS A 110 13.35 -4.12 -3.40
N VAL A 111 14.05 -4.96 -4.17
CA VAL A 111 13.47 -5.62 -5.35
C VAL A 111 12.32 -6.53 -4.95
N LEU A 112 12.47 -7.33 -3.90
CA LEU A 112 11.42 -8.21 -3.40
C LEU A 112 10.20 -7.41 -2.90
N MET A 113 10.44 -6.30 -2.17
CA MET A 113 9.39 -5.39 -1.75
C MET A 113 8.64 -4.80 -2.95
N LEU A 114 9.36 -4.37 -3.99
CA LEU A 114 8.74 -3.83 -5.21
C LEU A 114 7.92 -4.89 -5.94
N ILE A 115 8.42 -6.12 -6.07
CA ILE A 115 7.68 -7.24 -6.68
C ILE A 115 6.41 -7.53 -5.88
N PHE A 116 6.51 -7.55 -4.54
CA PHE A 116 5.34 -7.74 -3.68
C PHE A 116 4.31 -6.62 -3.85
N HIS A 117 4.75 -5.37 -3.91
CA HIS A 117 3.87 -4.24 -4.20
C HIS A 117 3.23 -4.33 -5.59
N ALA A 118 3.98 -4.72 -6.62
CA ALA A 118 3.45 -4.92 -7.96
C ALA A 118 2.38 -6.04 -7.97
N LEU A 119 2.59 -7.11 -7.19
CA LEU A 119 1.60 -8.17 -7.02
C LEU A 119 0.35 -7.67 -6.29
N LEU A 120 0.49 -6.85 -5.24
CA LEU A 120 -0.66 -6.22 -4.57
C LEU A 120 -1.44 -5.32 -5.52
N ILE A 121 -0.76 -4.55 -6.36
CA ILE A 121 -1.39 -3.71 -7.39
C ILE A 121 -2.16 -4.59 -8.38
N TYR A 122 -1.51 -5.62 -8.92
CA TYR A 122 -2.11 -6.55 -9.88
C TYR A 122 -3.37 -7.20 -9.30
N THR A 123 -3.26 -7.81 -8.12
CA THR A 123 -4.39 -8.49 -7.45
C THR A 123 -5.52 -7.55 -7.05
N THR A 124 -5.23 -6.24 -6.91
CA THR A 124 -6.23 -5.23 -6.57
C THR A 124 -6.94 -4.67 -7.80
N LEU A 125 -6.22 -4.43 -8.91
CA LEU A 125 -6.78 -3.80 -10.11
C LEU A 125 -7.37 -4.80 -11.12
N VAL A 126 -6.76 -5.97 -11.29
CA VAL A 126 -7.18 -6.96 -12.31
C VAL A 126 -8.62 -7.42 -12.14
N PRO A 127 -9.11 -7.75 -10.92
CA PRO A 127 -10.51 -8.13 -10.74
C PRO A 127 -11.48 -7.04 -11.21
N ILE A 128 -11.10 -5.77 -11.08
CA ILE A 128 -11.93 -4.63 -11.47
C ILE A 128 -11.98 -4.52 -13.01
N PHE A 129 -10.85 -4.71 -13.69
CA PHE A 129 -10.81 -4.70 -15.14
C PHE A 129 -11.50 -5.89 -15.79
N SER A 130 -11.54 -7.05 -15.12
CA SER A 130 -12.19 -8.26 -15.67
C SER A 130 -13.73 -8.22 -15.63
N ILE A 131 -14.33 -7.18 -15.05
CA ILE A 131 -15.78 -7.01 -14.90
C ILE A 131 -16.35 -6.03 -15.96
N GLN A 132 -15.49 -5.27 -16.66
CA GLN A 132 -15.87 -4.43 -17.80
C GLN A 132 -15.91 -5.23 -19.10
#